data_AF-A0A955ECP4-F1
#
_entry.id   AF-A0A955ECP4-F1
#
_cell.length_a   1.000
_cell.length_b   1.000
_cell.length_c   1.000
_cell.angle_alpha   90.00
_cell.angle_beta   90.00
_cell.angle_gamma   90.00
#
_symmetry.space_group_name_H-M   'P 1'
#
loop_
_entity.id
_entity.type
_entity.pdbx_description
1 polymer ?
#
loop_
_entity_poly.entity_id
_entity_poly.type
_entity_poly.pdbx_seq_one_letter_code
_entity_poly.pdbx_strand_id
1 'polypeptide(L)' 'MKQQDIAILIIIVFFAGIASFFVASKFVAPHKEVKAETVTAISKDFNTNNASNINTDSINPTVRIEIAPNNNEQPFNNGQ' A
#
# COMPACT_ATOMS: atom_id res chain seq x y z
N MET A 1 28.66 -48.52 25.09
CA MET A 1 27.50 -48.21 25.95
C MET A 1 26.87 -49.54 26.31
N LYS A 2 26.66 -49.81 27.60
CA LYS A 2 25.96 -51.02 28.01
C LYS A 2 24.53 -50.92 27.48
N GLN A 3 23.88 -52.04 27.16
CA GLN A 3 22.50 -52.03 26.65
C GLN A 3 21.55 -51.25 27.57
N GLN A 4 21.86 -51.22 28.86
CA GLN A 4 21.17 -50.43 29.89
C GLN A 4 21.28 -48.92 29.66
N ASP A 5 22.44 -48.42 29.21
CA ASP A 5 22.65 -47.00 28.93
C ASP A 5 21.79 -46.55 27.74
N ILE A 6 21.68 -47.41 26.72
CA ILE A 6 20.83 -47.17 25.55
C ILE A 6 19.34 -47.21 25.92
N ALA A 7 18.93 -48.15 26.77
CA ALA A 7 17.55 -48.24 27.25
C ALA A 7 17.12 -46.98 28.02
N ILE A 8 17.99 -46.48 28.91
CA ILE A 8 17.75 -45.24 29.65
C ILE A 8 17.65 -44.03 28.73
N LEU A 9 18.51 -43.96 27.72
CA LEU A 9 18.51 -42.85 26.77
C LEU A 9 17.21 -42.82 25.94
N ILE A 10 16.73 -43.98 25.49
CA ILE A 10 15.45 -44.11 24.79
C ILE A 10 14.28 -43.62 25.65
N ILE A 11 14.25 -44.01 26.92
CA ILE A 11 13.21 -43.59 27.87
C ILE A 11 13.22 -42.06 28.03
N ILE A 12 14.39 -41.47 28.24
CA ILE A 12 14.52 -40.01 28.42
C ILE A 12 14.04 -39.28 27.16
N VAL A 13 14.47 -39.71 25.97
CA VAL A 13 14.05 -39.08 24.70
C VAL A 13 12.55 -39.19 24.50
N PHE A 14 11.95 -40.33 24.85
CA PHE A 14 10.50 -40.54 24.73
C PHE A 14 9.72 -39.56 25.64
N PHE A 15 10.07 -39.47 26.92
CA PHE A 15 9.40 -38.56 27.85
C PHE A 15 9.67 -37.08 27.52
N ALA A 16 10.89 -36.74 27.09
CA ALA A 16 11.23 -35.39 26.65
C ALA A 16 10.44 -34.98 25.40
N GLY A 17 10.24 -35.91 24.45
CA GLY A 17 9.43 -35.67 23.25
C GLY A 17 7.97 -35.39 23.59
N ILE A 18 7.38 -36.18 24.48
CA ILE A 18 6.01 -35.96 24.96
C ILE A 18 5.88 -34.61 25.66
N ALA A 19 6.79 -34.31 26.60
CA ALA A 19 6.78 -33.03 27.31
C ALA A 19 6.93 -31.84 26.34
N SER A 20 7.83 -31.95 25.36
CA SER A 20 8.05 -30.92 24.33
C SER A 20 6.79 -30.65 23.50
N PHE A 21 6.04 -31.70 23.13
CA PHE A 21 4.77 -31.53 22.40
C PHE A 21 3.73 -30.73 23.20
N PHE A 22 3.58 -31.02 24.50
CA PHE A 22 2.65 -30.28 25.35
C PHE A 22 3.08 -28.83 25.56
N VAL A 23 4.37 -28.59 25.77
CA VAL A 23 4.91 -27.22 25.90
C VAL A 23 4.75 -26.45 24.59
N ALA A 24 5.08 -27.05 23.45
CA ALA A 24 4.93 -26.41 22.15
C ALA A 24 3.46 -26.07 21.86
N SER A 25 2.52 -26.97 22.12
CA SER A 25 1.09 -26.69 21.86
C SER A 25 0.51 -25.60 22.78
N LYS A 26 1.05 -25.43 23.99
CA LYS A 26 0.60 -24.40 24.94
C LYS A 26 1.26 -23.04 24.72
N PHE A 27 2.54 -23.01 24.34
CA PHE A 27 3.33 -21.78 24.28
C PHE A 27 3.54 -21.25 22.86
N VAL A 28 3.47 -22.09 21.83
CA VAL A 28 3.51 -21.62 20.44
C VAL A 28 2.11 -21.12 20.08
N ALA A 29 1.96 -19.79 20.07
CA ALA A 29 0.71 -19.16 19.67
C ALA A 29 0.31 -19.63 18.25
N PRO A 30 -0.99 -19.86 17.99
CA PRO A 30 -1.44 -20.20 16.65
C PRO A 30 -1.05 -19.08 15.68
N HIS A 31 -0.69 -19.46 14.46
CA HIS A 31 -0.46 -18.50 13.37
C HIS A 31 -1.67 -17.57 13.30
N LYS A 32 -1.47 -16.31 13.73
CA LYS A 32 -2.50 -15.30 13.62
C LYS A 32 -2.61 -14.95 12.14
N GLU A 33 -3.68 -15.40 11.50
CA GLU A 33 -4.06 -14.87 10.20
C GLU A 33 -4.32 -13.36 10.38
N VAL A 34 -3.36 -12.57 9.94
CA VAL A 34 -3.50 -11.12 9.92
C VAL A 34 -4.49 -10.82 8.79
N LYS A 35 -5.68 -10.33 9.15
CA LYS A 35 -6.62 -9.82 8.16
C LYS A 35 -5.96 -8.64 7.45
N ALA A 36 -5.46 -8.87 6.24
CA ALA A 36 -4.99 -7.82 5.37
C ALA A 36 -6.19 -6.94 4.98
N GLU A 37 -6.00 -5.62 5.06
CA GLU A 37 -7.02 -4.67 4.66
C GLU A 37 -7.31 -4.84 3.17
N THR A 38 -8.52 -5.29 2.85
CA THR A 38 -8.94 -5.51 1.48
C THR A 38 -9.30 -4.16 0.90
N VAL A 39 -8.40 -3.58 0.10
CA VAL A 39 -8.70 -2.34 -0.64
C VAL A 39 -9.83 -2.62 -1.63
N THR A 40 -10.88 -1.80 -1.57
CA THR A 40 -11.98 -1.83 -2.54
C THR A 40 -11.43 -1.63 -3.95
N ALA A 41 -11.83 -2.50 -4.88
CA ALA A 41 -11.48 -2.35 -6.28
C ALA A 41 -11.92 -0.97 -6.79
N ILE A 42 -11.05 -0.30 -7.55
CA ILE A 42 -11.37 0.98 -8.17
C ILE A 42 -12.51 0.73 -9.17
N SER A 43 -13.75 0.99 -8.76
CA SER A 43 -14.90 0.93 -9.67
C SER A 43 -14.90 2.18 -10.57
N LYS A 44 -15.23 1.98 -11.85
CA LYS A 44 -15.47 3.06 -12.81
C LYS A 44 -16.90 3.60 -12.74
N ASP A 45 -17.71 3.11 -11.80
CA ASP A 45 -19.08 3.59 -11.59
C ASP A 45 -19.04 4.97 -10.91
N PHE A 46 -18.90 6.01 -11.73
CA PHE A 46 -19.16 7.38 -11.32
C PHE A 46 -20.67 7.56 -11.25
N ASN A 47 -21.21 7.62 -10.03
CA ASN A 47 -22.59 8.01 -9.84
C ASN A 47 -22.71 9.53 -10.11
N THR A 48 -23.11 9.92 -11.31
CA THR A 48 -23.42 11.31 -11.70
C THR A 48 -24.73 11.77 -11.06
N ASN A 49 -24.83 11.68 -9.73
CA ASN A 49 -26.04 12.05 -9.00
C ASN A 49 -26.11 13.53 -8.62
N ASN A 50 -25.19 14.38 -9.12
CA ASN A 50 -25.20 15.81 -8.82
C ASN A 50 -25.00 16.64 -10.09
N ALA A 51 -26.00 16.61 -10.97
CA ALA A 51 -26.14 17.58 -12.06
C ALA A 51 -26.17 19.05 -11.56
N SER A 52 -26.39 19.27 -10.26
CA SER A 52 -26.32 20.58 -9.61
C SER A 52 -24.93 21.23 -9.63
N ASN A 53 -23.85 20.45 -9.80
CA ASN A 53 -22.47 20.98 -9.73
C ASN A 53 -21.77 21.03 -11.09
N ILE A 54 -22.43 20.57 -12.16
CA ILE A 54 -21.90 20.65 -13.52
C ILE A 54 -22.56 21.85 -14.19
N ASN A 55 -21.92 23.01 -14.08
CA ASN A 55 -22.36 24.22 -14.77
C ASN A 55 -22.20 24.04 -16.29
N THR A 56 -23.31 23.82 -16.98
CA THR A 56 -23.36 23.63 -18.44
C THR A 56 -23.07 24.91 -19.21
N ASP A 57 -23.17 26.06 -18.54
CA ASP A 57 -22.84 27.39 -19.06
C ASP A 57 -21.38 27.79 -18.78
N SER A 58 -20.52 26.84 -18.41
CA SER A 58 -19.09 27.11 -18.22
C SER A 58 -18.48 27.55 -19.55
N ILE A 59 -18.46 28.86 -19.78
CA ILE A 59 -17.84 29.51 -20.93
C ILE A 59 -16.39 29.06 -20.97
N ASN A 60 -16.07 28.29 -22.01
CA ASN A 60 -14.72 27.82 -22.30
C ASN A 60 -13.77 29.03 -22.27
N PRO A 61 -12.84 29.15 -21.30
CA PRO A 61 -12.01 30.34 -21.14
C PRO A 61 -10.83 30.29 -22.11
N THR A 62 -11.08 30.08 -23.39
CA THR A 62 -10.10 30.37 -24.44
C THR A 62 -10.24 31.84 -24.79
N VAL A 63 -9.76 32.71 -23.91
CA VAL A 63 -9.65 34.15 -24.17
C VAL A 63 -8.56 34.34 -25.22
N ARG A 64 -8.89 34.91 -26.38
CA ARG A 64 -7.89 35.33 -27.37
C ARG A 64 -7.14 36.53 -26.80
N ILE A 65 -5.86 36.35 -26.49
CA ILE A 65 -4.99 37.43 -26.02
C ILE A 65 -4.46 38.16 -27.26
N GLU A 66 -4.92 39.39 -27.50
CA GLU A 66 -4.30 40.29 -28.47
C GLU A 66 -3.21 41.10 -27.77
N ILE A 67 -1.96 40.83 -28.11
CA ILE A 67 -0.83 41.65 -27.69
C ILE A 67 -0.91 42.96 -28.49
N ALA A 68 -1.00 44.09 -27.79
CA ALA A 68 -1.16 45.45 -28.32
C ALA A 68 -0.22 45.78 -29.51
N PRO A 69 -0.57 46.77 -30.38
CA PRO A 69 0.27 47.12 -31.52
C PRO A 69 1.66 47.57 -31.06
N ASN A 70 2.68 46.96 -31.65
CA ASN A 70 4.09 47.30 -31.48
C ASN A 70 4.33 48.81 -31.53
N ASN A 71 4.47 49.47 -30.36
CA ASN A 71 4.99 50.84 -30.28
C ASN A 71 6.41 50.90 -29.70
N ASN A 72 7.09 49.76 -29.58
CA ASN A 72 8.49 49.74 -29.19
C ASN A 72 9.38 49.98 -30.42
N GLU A 73 9.40 51.22 -30.88
CA GLU A 73 10.42 51.67 -31.84
C GLU A 73 11.77 51.71 -31.10
N GLN A 74 12.64 50.73 -31.42
CA GLN A 74 14.04 50.52 -30.98
C GLN A 74 14.27 49.53 -29.82
N PRO A 75 14.29 48.21 -30.12
CA PRO A 75 14.68 47.18 -29.15
C PRO A 75 16.20 47.01 -28.93
N PHE A 76 17.08 47.69 -29.68
CA PHE A 76 18.53 47.65 -29.47
C PHE A 76 19.18 48.97 -29.88
N ASN A 77 19.63 49.78 -28.91
CA ASN A 77 20.72 50.72 -29.16
C ASN A 77 21.94 50.23 -28.39
N ASN A 78 22.84 49.58 -29.13
CA ASN A 78 24.09 49.00 -28.64
C ASN A 78 25.19 50.06 -28.58
N GLY A 79 25.86 50.16 -27.43
CA GLY A 79 27.30 50.42 -27.30
C GLY A 79 27.81 51.82 -27.65
N GLN A 80 28.29 52.55 -26.65
CA GLN A 80 29.72 52.71 -26.31
C GLN A 80 29.88 53.08 -24.84
#